data_AF-D0LS79-F1
#
_entry.id   AF-D0LS79-F1
#
_cell.length_a   1.000
_cell.length_b   1.000
_cell.length_c   1.000
_cell.angle_alpha   90.00
_cell.angle_beta   90.00
_cell.angle_gamma   90.00
#
_symmetry.space_group_name_H-M   'P 1'
#
loop_
_entity.id
_entity.type
_entity.pdbx_description
1 polymer ?
#
loop_
_entity_poly.entity_id
_entity_poly.type
_entity_poly.pdbx_seq_one_letter_code
_entity_poly.pdbx_strand_id
1 'polypeptide(L)'
;MQPSQYGRFLQLVAYELERRRARWDLTGGGVHMVREDGTPFDLGLGKLARQYSLAGEESWSGIIQHHFTAMDSLRAHEAEHADLLADFAQVRSRLKLRLYPESYLAHAPICCWALPRASLWPWCSIRRKRWP
;
A
#
# COMPACT_ATOMS: atom_id res chain seq x y z
N MET A 1 -16.20 -11.56 -2.47
CA MET A 1 -16.24 -11.40 -3.93
C MET A 1 -16.30 -12.78 -4.55
N GLN A 2 -17.21 -13.02 -5.50
CA GLN A 2 -17.32 -14.33 -6.16
C GLN A 2 -16.15 -14.57 -7.13
N PRO A 3 -15.73 -15.83 -7.38
CA PRO A 3 -14.60 -16.13 -8.28
C PRO A 3 -14.74 -15.55 -9.69
N SER A 4 -15.94 -15.55 -10.27
CA SER A 4 -16.22 -14.96 -11.59
C SER A 4 -16.06 -13.44 -11.61
N GLN A 5 -16.50 -12.75 -10.56
CA GLN A 5 -16.31 -11.30 -10.40
C GLN A 5 -14.84 -10.95 -10.21
N TYR A 6 -14.09 -11.79 -9.49
CA TYR A 6 -12.66 -11.59 -9.30
C TYR A 6 -11.86 -11.76 -10.59
N GLY A 7 -12.21 -12.74 -11.42
CA GLY A 7 -11.60 -12.90 -12.75
C GLY A 7 -11.81 -11.67 -13.63
N ARG A 8 -13.04 -11.14 -13.68
CA ARG A 8 -13.35 -9.92 -14.43
C ARG A 8 -12.63 -8.68 -13.87
N PHE A 9 -12.53 -8.59 -12.55
CA PHE A 9 -11.72 -7.55 -11.89
C PHE A 9 -10.26 -7.59 -12.36
N LEU A 10 -9.63 -8.76 -12.34
CA LEU A 10 -8.25 -8.92 -12.79
C LEU A 10 -8.06 -8.59 -14.27
N GLN A 11 -9.02 -8.94 -15.13
CA GLN A 11 -8.99 -8.58 -16.55
C GLN A 11 -9.02 -7.06 -16.76
N LEU A 12 -9.87 -6.34 -16.02
CA LEU A 12 -9.95 -4.88 -16.12
C LEU A 12 -8.70 -4.20 -15.56
N VAL A 13 -8.11 -4.75 -14.50
CA VAL A 13 -6.83 -4.29 -13.96
C VAL A 13 -5.70 -4.51 -14.98
N ALA A 14 -5.60 -5.70 -15.56
CA ALA A 14 -4.61 -6.01 -16.60
C ALA A 14 -4.73 -5.07 -17.80
N TYR A 15 -5.95 -4.85 -18.29
CA TYR A 15 -6.23 -3.91 -19.37
C TYR A 15 -5.76 -2.49 -19.06
N GLU A 16 -6.01 -1.99 -17.86
CA GLU A 16 -5.55 -0.66 -17.45
C GLU A 16 -4.03 -0.56 -17.33
N LEU A 17 -3.37 -1.61 -16.84
CA LEU A 17 -1.91 -1.67 -16.76
C LEU A 17 -1.26 -1.72 -18.15
N GLU A 18 -1.82 -2.51 -19.06
CA GLU A 18 -1.40 -2.58 -20.47
C GLU A 18 -1.60 -1.24 -21.19
N ARG A 19 -2.76 -0.59 -21.01
CA ARG A 19 -3.03 0.74 -21.57
C ARG A 19 -1.97 1.76 -21.16
N ARG A 20 -1.48 1.65 -19.93
CA ARG A 20 -0.43 2.53 -19.35
C ARG A 20 0.98 2.06 -19.68
N ARG A 21 1.14 0.97 -20.45
CA ARG A 21 2.43 0.36 -20.84
C ARG A 21 3.33 0.03 -19.65
N ALA A 22 2.75 -0.26 -18.49
CA ALA A 22 3.51 -0.63 -17.32
C ALA A 22 4.04 -2.07 -17.46
N ARG A 23 5.25 -2.34 -16.96
CA ARG A 23 5.75 -3.72 -16.83
C ARG A 23 5.15 -4.34 -15.57
N TRP A 24 4.37 -5.41 -15.74
CA TRP A 24 3.70 -6.08 -14.63
C TRP A 24 3.74 -7.61 -14.80
N ASP A 25 3.65 -8.30 -13.67
CA ASP A 25 3.47 -9.74 -13.58
C ASP A 25 2.38 -10.05 -12.53
N LEU A 26 1.55 -11.04 -12.81
CA LEU A 26 0.52 -11.54 -11.90
C LEU A 26 1.05 -12.79 -11.21
N THR A 27 1.55 -12.65 -9.99
CA THR A 27 2.11 -13.77 -9.22
C THR A 27 1.35 -13.89 -7.89
N GLY A 28 0.88 -15.10 -7.56
CA GLY A 28 0.25 -15.38 -6.26
C GLY A 28 -1.04 -14.60 -5.93
N GLY A 29 -1.72 -14.02 -6.92
CA GLY A 29 -2.93 -13.19 -6.71
C GLY A 29 -2.65 -11.73 -6.38
N GLY A 30 -1.39 -11.30 -6.45
CA GLY A 30 -0.95 -9.90 -6.44
C GLY A 30 -0.50 -9.44 -7.82
N VAL A 31 -0.48 -8.12 -8.03
CA VAL A 31 0.17 -7.51 -9.20
C VAL A 31 1.53 -7.02 -8.76
N HIS A 32 2.58 -7.64 -9.30
CA HIS A 32 3.96 -7.19 -9.18
C HIS A 32 4.24 -6.23 -10.33
N MET A 33 4.85 -5.10 -10.03
CA MET A 33 5.18 -4.08 -11.03
C MET A 33 6.65 -3.71 -10.91
N VAL A 34 7.23 -3.25 -12.02
CA VAL A 34 8.59 -2.71 -12.05
C VAL A 34 8.50 -1.21 -12.32
N ARG A 35 9.12 -0.41 -11.46
CA ARG A 35 9.24 1.04 -11.66
C ARG A 35 10.15 1.36 -12.86
N GLU A 36 10.12 2.61 -13.32
CA GLU A 36 11.03 3.07 -14.39
C GLU A 36 12.51 2.94 -14.00
N ASP A 37 12.82 3.09 -12.71
CA ASP A 37 14.16 2.88 -12.14
C ASP A 37 14.56 1.40 -12.00
N GLY A 38 13.70 0.47 -12.43
CA GLY A 38 13.94 -0.97 -12.35
C GLY A 38 13.61 -1.60 -10.99
N THR A 39 13.19 -0.83 -10.00
CA THR A 39 12.86 -1.35 -8.67
C THR A 39 11.52 -2.10 -8.69
N PRO A 40 11.47 -3.36 -8.24
CA PRO A 40 10.22 -4.09 -8.11
C PRO A 40 9.39 -3.52 -6.96
N PHE A 41 8.08 -3.46 -7.14
CA PHE A 41 7.14 -3.13 -6.08
C PHE A 41 5.82 -3.89 -6.25
N ASP A 42 5.18 -4.17 -5.13
CA ASP A 42 3.91 -4.89 -5.10
C ASP A 42 2.76 -3.89 -5.04
N LEU A 43 1.82 -4.02 -5.98
CA LEU A 43 0.63 -3.21 -5.97
C LEU A 43 -0.45 -3.87 -5.11
N GLY A 44 -0.72 -3.28 -3.95
CA GLY A 44 -1.76 -3.75 -3.04
C GLY A 44 -3.18 -3.53 -3.60
N LEU A 45 -3.75 -4.55 -4.25
CA LEU A 45 -5.09 -4.49 -4.83
C LEU A 45 -6.24 -4.64 -3.81
N GLY A 46 -5.95 -4.92 -2.53
CA GLY A 46 -6.98 -5.27 -1.55
C GLY A 46 -8.05 -4.17 -1.33
N LYS A 47 -7.63 -2.90 -1.32
CA LYS A 47 -8.56 -1.76 -1.20
C LYS A 47 -9.42 -1.62 -2.47
N LEU A 48 -8.79 -1.73 -3.63
CA LEU A 48 -9.46 -1.64 -4.93
C LEU A 48 -10.47 -2.77 -5.12
N ALA A 49 -10.09 -4.01 -4.83
CA ALA A 49 -10.95 -5.19 -4.90
C ALA A 49 -12.18 -5.04 -3.99
N ARG A 50 -12.01 -4.46 -2.80
CA ARG A 50 -13.12 -4.17 -1.89
C ARG A 50 -14.08 -3.14 -2.50
N GLN A 51 -13.56 -2.03 -3.02
CA GLN A 51 -14.37 -1.00 -3.67
C GLN A 51 -15.12 -1.56 -4.88
N TYR A 52 -14.45 -2.34 -5.71
CA TYR A 52 -15.04 -3.04 -6.85
C TYR A 52 -16.18 -3.97 -6.42
N SER A 53 -15.99 -4.75 -5.36
CA SER A 53 -17.00 -5.70 -4.89
C SER A 53 -18.26 -5.06 -4.30
N LEU A 54 -18.18 -3.81 -3.85
CA LEU A 54 -19.30 -3.05 -3.31
C LEU A 54 -20.03 -2.23 -4.38
N ALA A 55 -19.44 -2.11 -5.56
CA ALA A 55 -19.93 -1.25 -6.62
C ALA A 55 -20.76 -2.03 -7.66
N GLY A 56 -21.74 -1.35 -8.26
CA GLY A 56 -22.51 -1.90 -9.37
C GLY A 56 -21.66 -2.08 -10.63
N GLU A 57 -22.01 -3.06 -11.46
CA GLU A 57 -21.23 -3.45 -12.65
C GLU A 57 -20.99 -2.29 -13.63
N GLU A 58 -21.94 -1.37 -13.74
CA GLU A 58 -21.84 -0.16 -14.58
C GLU A 58 -20.71 0.79 -14.15
N SER A 59 -20.25 0.69 -12.89
CA SER A 59 -19.24 1.59 -12.31
C SER A 59 -17.84 0.99 -12.22
N TRP A 60 -17.68 -0.29 -12.58
CA TRP A 60 -16.44 -1.04 -12.39
C TRP A 60 -15.24 -0.46 -13.14
N SER A 61 -15.42 -0.11 -14.42
CA SER A 61 -14.35 0.51 -15.23
C SER A 61 -13.92 1.85 -14.66
N GLY A 62 -14.90 2.69 -14.27
CA GLY A 62 -14.65 4.00 -13.68
C GLY A 62 -13.87 3.93 -12.38
N ILE A 63 -14.16 2.97 -11.50
CA ILE A 63 -13.45 2.78 -10.23
C ILE A 63 -11.98 2.43 -10.47
N ILE A 64 -11.71 1.49 -11.40
CA ILE A 64 -10.34 1.07 -11.70
C ILE A 64 -9.56 2.23 -12.33
N GLN A 65 -10.15 2.92 -13.32
CA GLN A 65 -9.51 4.07 -13.95
C GLN A 65 -9.23 5.19 -12.95
N HIS A 66 -10.19 5.51 -12.09
CA HIS A 66 -10.03 6.52 -11.05
C HIS A 66 -8.91 6.14 -10.07
N HIS A 67 -8.85 4.88 -9.65
CA HIS A 67 -7.80 4.39 -8.76
C HIS A 67 -6.40 4.60 -9.33
N PHE A 68 -6.16 4.15 -10.57
CA PHE A 68 -4.84 4.32 -11.19
C PHE A 68 -4.51 5.78 -11.47
N THR A 69 -5.50 6.61 -11.82
CA THR A 69 -5.31 8.05 -11.99
C THR A 69 -4.92 8.72 -10.67
N ALA A 70 -5.58 8.37 -9.57
CA ALA A 70 -5.25 8.88 -8.24
C ALA A 70 -3.85 8.45 -7.80
N MET A 71 -3.43 7.22 -8.11
CA MET A 71 -2.07 6.78 -7.82
C MET A 71 -1.00 7.58 -8.57
N ASP A 72 -1.23 7.88 -9.85
CA ASP A 72 -0.28 8.67 -10.63
C ASP A 72 -0.17 10.09 -10.09
N SER A 73 -1.29 10.71 -9.70
CA SER A 73 -1.28 12.01 -9.03
C SER A 73 -0.53 11.97 -7.70
N LEU A 74 -0.73 10.93 -6.89
CA LEU A 74 0.01 10.76 -5.63
C LEU A 74 1.51 10.60 -5.87
N ARG A 75 1.92 9.83 -6.89
CA ARG A 75 3.33 9.66 -7.26
C ARG A 75 3.97 10.94 -7.75
N ALA A 76 3.26 11.73 -8.56
CA ALA A 76 3.73 13.04 -8.99
C ALA A 76 3.99 13.95 -7.77
N HIS A 77 3.07 13.97 -6.80
CA HIS A 77 3.25 14.73 -5.56
C HIS A 77 4.36 14.15 -4.65
N GLU A 78 4.54 12.84 -4.59
CA GLU A 78 5.66 12.23 -3.86
C GLU A 78 7.00 12.61 -4.48
N ALA A 79 7.10 12.64 -5.81
CA ALA A 79 8.31 13.09 -6.50
C ALA A 79 8.62 14.57 -6.20
N GLU A 80 7.60 15.45 -6.25
CA GLU A 80 7.73 16.86 -5.84
C GLU A 80 8.15 17.01 -4.36
N HIS A 81 7.71 16.10 -3.50
CA HIS A 81 8.02 16.14 -2.07
C HIS A 81 9.32 15.41 -1.70
N ALA A 82 9.86 14.55 -2.56
CA ALA A 82 11.15 13.90 -2.34
C ALA A 82 12.28 14.93 -2.24
N ASP A 83 12.21 16.00 -3.03
CA ASP A 83 13.12 17.14 -2.95
C ASP A 83 12.97 17.91 -1.64
N LEU A 84 11.75 17.97 -1.08
CA LEU A 84 11.49 18.58 0.23
C LEU A 84 12.02 17.71 1.37
N LEU A 85 12.02 16.37 1.23
CA LEU A 85 12.52 15.43 2.24
C LEU A 85 14.04 15.48 2.40
N ALA A 86 14.78 15.98 1.41
CA ALA A 86 16.21 16.23 1.53
C ALA A 86 16.53 17.32 2.57
N ASP A 87 15.57 18.20 2.87
CA ASP A 87 15.70 19.27 3.85
C ASP A 87 14.71 19.10 5.00
N PHE A 88 15.20 18.49 6.09
CA PHE A 88 14.43 18.30 7.32
C PHE A 88 13.83 19.60 7.88
N ALA A 89 14.47 20.75 7.65
CA ALA A 89 13.95 22.05 8.10
C ALA A 89 12.62 22.40 7.42
N GLN A 90 12.43 22.01 6.16
CA GLN A 90 11.21 22.31 5.40
C GLN A 90 10.04 21.40 5.78
N VAL A 91 10.33 20.13 6.09
CA VAL A 91 9.29 19.12 6.42
C VAL A 91 8.82 19.26 7.87
N ARG A 92 9.63 19.84 8.77
CA ARG A 92 9.29 20.04 10.19
C ARG A 92 7.95 20.73 10.41
N SER A 93 7.60 21.72 9.59
CA SER A 93 6.33 22.46 9.70
C SER A 93 5.10 21.65 9.25
N ARG A 94 5.30 20.59 8.48
CA ARG A 94 4.24 19.72 7.92
C ARG A 94 4.02 18.45 8.75
N LEU A 95 4.96 18.08 9.61
CA LEU A 95 4.84 16.92 10.49
C LEU A 95 3.88 17.21 11.65
N LYS A 96 2.78 16.46 11.70
CA LYS A 96 1.91 16.40 12.88
C LYS A 96 2.39 15.28 13.81
N LEU A 97 3.12 15.65 14.85
CA LEU A 97 3.50 14.74 15.93
C LEU A 97 2.36 14.63 16.93
N ARG A 98 1.97 13.40 17.27
CA ARG A 98 1.04 13.14 18.36
C ARG A 98 1.84 12.59 19.52
N LEU A 99 1.99 13.39 20.57
CA LEU A 99 2.63 12.98 21.81
C LEU A 99 1.62 12.18 22.63
N TYR A 100 2.02 10.99 23.06
CA TYR A 100 1.23 10.14 23.95
C TYR A 100 1.93 10.05 25.31
N PRO A 101 1.19 10.05 26.43
CA PRO A 101 1.77 9.78 27.75
C PRO A 101 2.47 8.42 27.77
N GLU A 102 3.51 8.28 28.59
CA GLU A 102 4.26 7.02 28.71
C GLU A 102 3.36 5.82 29.06
N SER A 103 2.29 6.05 29.84
CA SER A 103 1.28 5.05 30.17
C SER A 103 0.56 4.44 28.97
N TYR A 104 0.58 5.08 27.79
CA TYR A 104 0.03 4.53 26.56
C TYR A 104 0.94 3.47 25.91
N LEU A 105 2.23 3.41 26.24
CA LEU A 105 3.16 2.42 25.66
C LEU A 105 2.78 0.98 26.02
N ALA A 106 2.18 0.76 27.19
CA ALA A 106 1.68 -0.55 27.61
C ALA A 106 0.52 -1.08 26.75
N HIS A 107 -0.19 -0.18 26.04
CA HIS A 107 -1.37 -0.50 25.23
C HIS A 107 -1.17 -0.21 23.74
N ALA A 108 -0.03 0.36 23.35
CA ALA A 108 0.29 0.62 21.96
C ALA A 108 0.55 -0.71 21.25
N PRO A 109 -0.11 -1.00 20.11
CA PRO A 109 0.31 -2.10 19.26
C PRO A 109 1.77 -1.84 18.86
N ILE A 110 2.63 -2.84 19.04
CA ILE A 110 4.05 -2.79 18.68
C ILE A 110 4.15 -2.58 17.17
N CYS A 111 4.10 -1.33 16.74
CA CYS A 111 4.56 -0.93 15.43
C CYS A 111 6.09 -0.77 15.54
N CYS A 112 6.81 -1.33 14.58
CA CYS A 112 8.24 -1.68 14.62
C CYS A 112 9.25 -0.51 14.70
N TRP A 113 8.95 0.59 15.40
CA TRP A 113 9.87 1.73 15.51
C TRP A 113 10.88 1.63 16.67
N ALA A 114 10.83 0.55 17.45
CA ALA A 114 11.84 0.23 18.46
C ALA A 114 12.60 -1.05 18.12
N LEU A 115 13.44 -1.01 17.10
CA LEU A 115 14.54 -1.97 16.99
C LEU A 115 15.84 -1.26 17.39
N PRO A 116 16.50 -1.68 18.49
CA PRO A 116 17.90 -1.38 18.68
C PRO A 116 18.68 -1.96 17.50
N ARG A 117 19.78 -1.30 17.15
CA ARG A 117 20.63 -1.56 15.97
C ARG A 117 21.37 -2.91 15.98
N ALA A 118 20.95 -3.88 16.79
CA ALA A 118 21.61 -5.16 16.93
C ALA A 118 20.63 -6.32 16.70
N SER A 119 21.07 -7.24 15.83
CA SER A 119 20.53 -8.58 15.56
C SER A 119 19.17 -8.69 14.85
N LEU A 120 19.27 -8.78 13.53
CA LEU A 120 18.70 -9.83 12.67
C LEU A 120 17.66 -10.76 13.31
N TRP A 121 16.49 -10.81 12.67
CA TRP A 121 15.44 -11.82 12.73
C TRP A 121 15.97 -13.27 12.85
N PRO A 122 15.25 -14.20 13.53
CA PRO A 122 14.15 -14.90 12.83
C PRO A 122 12.97 -15.40 13.70
N TRP A 123 12.57 -14.72 14.78
CA TRP A 123 11.56 -15.27 15.72
C TRP A 123 10.33 -14.36 15.88
N CYS A 124 9.62 -14.14 14.77
CA CYS A 124 8.20 -13.79 14.83
C CYS A 124 7.40 -15.08 15.12
N SER A 125 7.54 -15.63 16.33
CA SER A 125 6.77 -16.80 16.78
C SER A 125 5.63 -16.37 17.71
N ILE A 126 4.45 -16.23 17.13
CA ILE A 126 3.15 -16.27 17.80
C ILE A 126 3.10 -17.53 18.69
N ARG A 127 3.01 -17.35 20.02
CA ARG A 127 2.52 -18.28 21.07
C ARG A 127 2.84 -17.63 22.43
N ARG A 128 1.98 -17.51 23.44
CA ARG A 128 0.80 -18.29 23.86
C ARG A 128 -0.18 -17.45 24.68
N LYS A 129 -1.43 -17.93 24.63
CA LYS A 129 -2.51 -17.76 25.62
C LYS A 129 -2.03 -17.82 27.08
N ARG A 130 -2.60 -16.96 27.93
CA ARG A 130 -3.45 -17.39 29.06
C ARG A 130 -4.36 -16.23 29.48
N TRP A 131 -5.66 -16.44 29.30
CA TRP A 131 -6.70 -15.70 30.04
C TRP A 131 -6.88 -16.38 31.41
N PRO A 132 -7.30 -15.63 32.45
CA PRO A 132 -7.62 -16.19 33.76
C PRO A 132 -8.79 -17.18 33.70
#